data_AF-A0A4U0UA75-F1
#
_entry.id   AF-A0A4U0UA75-F1
#
_cell.length_a   1.000
_cell.length_b   1.000
_cell.length_c   1.000
_cell.angle_alpha   90.00
_cell.angle_beta   90.00
_cell.angle_gamma   90.00
#
_symmetry.space_group_name_H-M   'P 1'
#
loop_
_entity.id
_entity.type
_entity.pdbx_description
1 polymer ?
#
loop_
_entity_poly.entity_id
_entity_poly.type
_entity_poly.pdbx_seq_one_letter_code
_entity_poly.pdbx_strand_id
1 'polypeptide(L)'
;MASAPLRMEVIRIYRELLYLGREYPLGYDYFRPRLHKAFMAKASLQDEEQIRKGIEQAEYVKKEVEALYYLKKYRTLRKAYA
;
A
#
# COMPACT_ATOMS: atom_id res chain seq x y z
N MET A 1 -20.61 -12.07 4.67
CA MET A 1 -19.22 -12.03 5.17
C MET A 1 -18.31 -12.28 3.98
N ALA A 2 -17.26 -11.48 3.78
CA ALA A 2 -16.31 -11.73 2.69
C ALA A 2 -15.79 -13.17 2.80
N SER A 3 -15.71 -13.89 1.68
CA SER A 3 -15.13 -15.23 1.67
C SER A 3 -13.75 -15.23 2.33
N ALA A 4 -13.49 -16.22 3.19
CA ALA A 4 -12.23 -16.38 3.92
C ALA A 4 -10.95 -16.06 3.09
N PRO A 5 -10.83 -16.48 1.80
CA PRO A 5 -9.67 -16.11 0.97
C PRO A 5 -9.50 -14.59 0.76
N LEU A 6 -10.56 -13.85 0.43
CA LEU A 6 -10.47 -12.41 0.16
C LEU A 6 -10.03 -11.63 1.39
N ARG A 7 -10.51 -12.04 2.57
CA ARG A 7 -10.10 -11.41 3.84
C ARG A 7 -8.59 -11.56 4.08
N MET A 8 -8.03 -12.74 3.81
CA MET A 8 -6.59 -12.98 3.97
C MET A 8 -5.77 -12.13 3.01
N GLU A 9 -6.23 -11.98 1.78
CA GLU A 9 -5.58 -11.17 0.76
C GLU A 9 -5.54 -9.68 1.13
N VAL A 10 -6.65 -9.13 1.63
CA VAL A 10 -6.71 -7.74 2.14
C VAL A 10 -5.72 -7.54 3.29
N ILE A 11 -5.65 -8.48 4.23
CA ILE A 11 -4.72 -8.41 5.36
C ILE A 11 -3.26 -8.46 4.88
N ARG A 12 -2.96 -9.32 3.90
CA ARG A 12 -1.63 -9.43 3.30
C ARG A 12 -1.19 -8.09 2.71
N ILE A 13 -2.00 -7.52 1.81
CA ILE A 13 -1.68 -6.25 1.14
C ILE A 13 -1.54 -5.09 2.13
N TYR A 14 -2.41 -5.04 3.15
CA TYR A 14 -2.31 -4.02 4.21
C TYR A 14 -0.96 -4.09 4.93
N ARG A 15 -0.47 -5.29 5.27
CA ARG A 15 0.83 -5.48 5.92
C ARG A 15 1.99 -5.12 5.00
N GLU A 16 1.92 -5.50 3.72
CA GLU A 16 2.94 -5.15 2.71
C GLU A 16 3.04 -3.64 2.52
N LEU A 17 1.90 -2.94 2.39
CA LEU A 17 1.87 -1.48 2.27
C LEU A 17 2.42 -0.78 3.53
N LEU A 18 2.12 -1.29 4.73
CA LEU A 18 2.73 -0.76 5.96
C LEU A 18 4.25 -0.93 5.98
N TYR A 19 4.75 -2.05 5.49
CA TYR A 19 6.19 -2.30 5.41
C TYR A 19 6.86 -1.33 4.44
N LEU A 20 6.34 -1.20 3.21
CA LEU A 20 6.85 -0.27 2.20
C LEU A 20 6.73 1.20 2.65
N GLY A 21 5.66 1.54 3.37
CA GLY A 21 5.40 2.87 3.90
C GLY A 21 6.43 3.38 4.91
N ARG A 22 7.29 2.52 5.47
CA ARG A 22 8.36 2.93 6.40
C ARG A 22 9.37 3.87 5.75
N GLU A 23 9.58 3.70 4.45
CA GLU A 23 10.51 4.47 3.65
C GLU A 23 9.87 5.63 2.89
N TYR A 24 8.59 5.87 3.14
CA TYR A 24 7.83 6.90 2.45
C TYR A 24 8.47 8.29 2.63
N PRO A 25 8.55 9.14 1.58
CA PRO A 25 9.29 10.40 1.64
C PRO A 25 8.87 11.36 2.75
N LEU A 26 7.58 11.32 3.15
CA LEU A 26 7.01 12.15 4.22
C LEU A 26 7.02 11.46 5.60
N GLY A 27 7.66 10.30 5.71
CA GLY A 27 7.79 9.53 6.94
C GLY A 27 6.63 8.55 7.20
N TYR A 28 6.90 7.59 8.08
CA TYR A 28 5.95 6.53 8.42
C TYR A 28 4.72 7.06 9.20
N ASP A 29 4.93 8.03 10.09
CA ASP A 29 3.84 8.64 10.87
C ASP A 29 2.84 9.42 10.00
N TYR A 30 3.29 9.88 8.83
CA TYR A 30 2.42 10.46 7.82
C TYR A 30 1.65 9.38 7.04
N PHE A 31 2.34 8.31 6.64
CA PHE A 31 1.80 7.28 5.76
C PHE A 31 0.81 6.35 6.48
N ARG A 32 1.19 5.82 7.66
CA ARG A 32 0.43 4.83 8.42
C ARG A 32 -1.03 5.24 8.70
N PRO A 33 -1.34 6.42 9.26
CA PRO A 33 -2.73 6.79 9.56
C PRO A 33 -3.57 6.95 8.29
N ARG A 34 -2.96 7.36 7.17
CA ARG A 34 -3.66 7.54 5.89
C ARG A 34 -3.98 6.21 5.23
N LEU A 35 -3.02 5.27 5.25
CA LEU A 35 -3.27 3.91 4.82
C LEU A 35 -4.42 3.31 5.64
N HIS A 36 -4.33 3.41 6.97
CA HIS A 36 -5.37 2.89 7.86
C HIS A 36 -6.75 3.50 7.56
N LYS A 37 -6.82 4.83 7.42
CA LYS A 37 -8.07 5.52 7.05
C LYS A 37 -8.66 5.03 5.72
N ALA A 38 -7.82 4.80 4.71
CA ALA A 38 -8.27 4.33 3.39
C ALA A 38 -8.88 2.91 3.46
N PHE A 39 -8.26 2.01 4.24
CA PHE A 39 -8.79 0.66 4.46
C PHE A 39 -10.04 0.68 5.33
N MET A 40 -10.09 1.50 6.39
CA MET A 40 -11.26 1.63 7.25
C MET A 40 -12.47 2.21 6.52
N ALA A 41 -12.27 3.15 5.58
CA ALA A 41 -13.34 3.69 4.75
C ALA A 41 -14.07 2.63 3.92
N LYS A 42 -13.43 1.49 3.66
CA LYS A 42 -13.98 0.36 2.88
C LYS A 42 -14.28 -0.87 3.74
N ALA A 43 -14.18 -0.78 5.07
CA ALA A 43 -14.30 -1.94 5.97
C ALA A 43 -15.72 -2.55 6.01
N SER A 44 -16.75 -1.77 5.67
CA SER A 44 -18.15 -2.22 5.62
C SER A 44 -18.54 -2.90 4.30
N LEU A 45 -17.63 -2.97 3.30
CA LEU A 45 -17.92 -3.62 2.03
C LEU A 45 -18.16 -5.13 2.24
N GLN A 46 -19.28 -5.61 1.71
CA GLN A 46 -19.66 -7.03 1.77
C GLN A 46 -19.69 -7.71 0.40
N ASP A 47 -19.79 -6.91 -0.67
CA ASP A 47 -19.80 -7.38 -2.04
C ASP A 47 -18.39 -7.81 -2.50
N GLU A 48 -18.28 -9.04 -2.99
CA GLU A 48 -16.98 -9.63 -3.35
C GLU A 48 -16.33 -8.93 -4.54
N GLU A 49 -17.11 -8.48 -5.53
CA GLU A 49 -16.57 -7.76 -6.69
C GLU A 49 -15.95 -6.43 -6.27
N GLN A 50 -16.63 -5.68 -5.40
CA GLN A 50 -16.10 -4.44 -4.85
C GLN A 50 -14.85 -4.66 -4.01
N ILE A 51 -14.77 -5.76 -3.25
CA ILE A 51 -13.57 -6.12 -2.49
C ILE A 51 -12.41 -6.40 -3.45
N ARG A 52 -12.63 -7.17 -4.53
CA ARG A 52 -11.60 -7.45 -5.54
C ARG A 52 -11.10 -6.18 -6.23
N LYS A 53 -12.00 -5.26 -6.60
CA LYS A 53 -11.62 -3.93 -7.11
C LYS A 53 -10.81 -3.12 -6.10
N GLY A 54 -11.15 -3.22 -4.81
CA GLY A 54 -10.38 -2.60 -3.73
C GLY A 54 -8.97 -3.17 -3.60
N ILE A 55 -8.83 -4.49 -3.73
CA ILE A 55 -7.55 -5.21 -3.75
C ILE A 55 -6.69 -4.77 -4.94
N GLU A 56 -7.26 -4.74 -6.14
CA GLU A 56 -6.57 -4.29 -7.35
C GLU A 56 -6.05 -2.85 -7.22
N GLN A 57 -6.88 -1.95 -6.68
CA GLN A 57 -6.47 -0.58 -6.38
C GLN A 57 -5.31 -0.54 -5.38
N ALA A 58 -5.34 -1.38 -4.34
CA ALA A 58 -4.27 -1.43 -3.35
C ALA A 58 -2.95 -1.97 -3.93
N GLU A 59 -3.01 -2.97 -4.82
CA GLU A 59 -1.83 -3.47 -5.57
C GLU A 59 -1.28 -2.42 -6.54
N TYR A 60 -2.12 -1.59 -7.16
CA TYR A 60 -1.68 -0.45 -7.96
C TYR A 60 -0.90 0.57 -7.11
N VAL A 61 -1.48 0.98 -5.99
CA VAL A 61 -0.84 1.93 -5.05
C VAL A 61 0.49 1.37 -4.52
N LYS A 62 0.55 0.05 -4.25
CA LYS A 62 1.79 -0.63 -3.85
C LYS A 62 2.91 -0.41 -4.87
N LYS A 63 2.64 -0.62 -6.16
CA LYS A 63 3.61 -0.40 -7.25
C LYS A 63 4.08 1.06 -7.31
N GLU A 64 3.18 2.02 -7.08
CA GLU A 64 3.56 3.44 -7.03
C GLU A 64 4.52 3.74 -5.87
N VAL A 65 4.24 3.18 -4.68
CA VAL A 65 5.12 3.34 -3.51
C VAL A 65 6.48 2.69 -3.74
N GLU A 66 6.52 1.51 -4.36
CA GLU A 66 7.77 0.86 -4.78
C GLU A 66 8.56 1.70 -5.78
N ALA A 67 7.88 2.29 -6.77
CA ALA A 67 8.52 3.18 -7.74
C ALA A 67 9.15 4.41 -7.08
N LEU A 68 8.48 5.00 -6.09
CA LEU A 68 9.03 6.11 -5.29
C LEU A 68 10.30 5.69 -4.54
N TYR A 69 10.29 4.50 -3.95
CA TYR A 69 11.48 3.94 -3.29
C TYR A 69 12.65 3.76 -4.28
N TYR A 70 12.41 3.17 -5.45
CA TYR A 70 13.44 3.01 -6.48
C TYR A 70 13.98 4.35 -6.98
N LEU A 71 13.10 5.34 -7.17
CA LEU A 71 13.48 6.69 -7.59
C LEU A 71 14.40 7.38 -6.56
N LYS A 72 14.08 7.25 -5.27
CA LYS A 72 14.92 7.75 -4.18
C LYS A 72 16.31 7.09 -4.23
N LYS A 73 16.37 5.75 -4.34
CA LYS A 73 17.62 5.01 -4.45
C LYS A 73 18.46 5.43 -5.66
N TYR A 74 17.82 5.55 -6.83
CA TYR A 74 18.47 6.00 -8.05
C TYR A 74 19.07 7.40 -7.91
N ARG A 75 18.33 8.36 -7.33
CA ARG A 75 18.82 9.73 -7.09
C ARG A 75 20.05 9.73 -6.18
N THR A 76 20.06 8.93 -5.12
CA THR A 76 21.20 8.79 -4.21
C THR A 76 22.42 8.23 -4.94
N LEU A 77 22.25 7.15 -5.70
CA LEU A 77 23.34 6.55 -6.48
C LEU A 77 23.89 7.53 -7.51
N ARG A 78 23.02 8.20 -8.28
CA ARG A 78 23.45 9.19 -9.27
C ARG A 78 24.26 10.31 -8.64
N LYS A 79 23.91 10.78 -7.43
CA LYS A 79 24.68 11.80 -6.72
C LYS A 79 26.05 11.31 -6.24
N ALA A 80 26.18 10.02 -5.92
CA ALA A 80 27.42 9.44 -5.41
C ALA A 80 28.44 9.12 -6.52
N TYR A 81 27.97 8.86 -7.75
CA TYR A 81 28.80 8.45 -8.89
C TYR A 81 28.88 9.49 -10.01
N ALA A 82 28.24 10.66 -9.86
CA ALA A 82 28.36 11.80 -10.77
C ALA A 82 29.34 12.82 -10.22
#